data_AF-F8NBF0-F1
#
_entry.id   AF-F8NBF0-F1
#
_cell.length_a   1.000
_cell.length_b   1.000
_cell.length_c   1.000
_cell.angle_alpha   90.00
_cell.angle_beta   90.00
_cell.angle_gamma   90.00
#
_symmetry.space_group_name_H-M   'P 1'
#
loop_
_entity.id
_entity.type
_entity.pdbx_description
1 polymer ?
#
loop_
_entity_poly.entity_id
_entity_poly.type
_entity_poly.pdbx_seq_one_letter_code
_entity_poly.pdbx_strand_id
1 'polypeptide(L)'
;MNDTNRNNVCKVRLNDEELQLFQKKAQSYGDNTSAMIRDAVTRFDDKRTRGRIEAMTTLLTFYNKYQQQLSWLGGNFNQVMHRANELAIDDKLSKNYFHKVIMPEAQAAVKVIRGIKAELDAIHGNIEQM
;
A
#
# COMPACT_ATOMS: atom_id res chain seq x y z
N MET A 1 7.94 -38.74 22.42
CA MET A 1 6.81 -38.22 23.23
C MET A 1 7.06 -36.74 23.41
N ASN A 2 6.33 -35.87 22.71
CA ASN A 2 6.51 -34.42 22.87
C ASN A 2 5.93 -34.02 24.23
N ASP A 3 6.81 -33.63 25.15
CA ASP A 3 6.46 -33.26 26.51
C ASP A 3 5.54 -32.02 26.47
N THR A 4 4.23 -32.24 26.60
CA THR A 4 3.20 -31.19 26.48
C THR A 4 2.87 -30.56 27.82
N ASN A 5 3.59 -30.96 28.89
CA ASN A 5 3.36 -30.51 30.24
C ASN A 5 3.91 -29.09 30.47
N ARG A 6 3.02 -28.20 30.91
CA ARG A 6 3.32 -26.79 31.19
C ARG A 6 3.82 -26.65 32.63
N ASN A 7 5.11 -26.90 32.84
CA ASN A 7 5.72 -26.98 34.18
C ASN A 7 6.35 -25.66 34.68
N ASN A 8 6.41 -24.63 33.83
CA ASN A 8 7.06 -23.36 34.14
C ASN A 8 6.03 -22.27 34.48
N VAL A 9 6.31 -21.48 35.51
CA VAL A 9 5.45 -20.39 35.98
C VAL A 9 6.09 -19.04 35.67
N CYS A 10 5.35 -18.17 34.98
CA CYS A 10 5.68 -16.76 34.82
C CYS A 10 4.80 -15.92 35.76
N LYS A 11 5.43 -15.07 36.59
CA LYS A 11 4.73 -14.18 37.53
C LYS A 11 4.68 -12.76 36.97
N VAL A 12 3.49 -12.17 36.94
CA VAL A 12 3.26 -10.77 36.54
C VAL A 12 2.60 -10.05 37.70
N ARG A 13 3.12 -8.88 38.09
CA ARG A 13 2.50 -8.01 39.09
C ARG A 13 1.54 -7.08 38.36
N LEU A 14 0.31 -6.97 38.86
CA LEU A 14 -0.75 -6.15 38.30
C LEU A 14 -1.29 -5.23 39.40
N ASN A 15 -1.69 -4.02 39.03
CA ASN A 15 -2.58 -3.21 39.86
C ASN A 15 -4.05 -3.65 39.67
N ASP A 16 -4.97 -3.06 40.44
CA ASP A 16 -6.38 -3.46 40.43
C ASP A 16 -7.07 -3.26 39.07
N GLU A 17 -6.75 -2.18 38.36
CA GLU A 17 -7.30 -1.90 37.03
C GLU A 17 -6.79 -2.91 35.99
N GLU A 18 -5.50 -3.22 36.02
CA GLU A 18 -4.88 -4.21 35.15
C GLU A 18 -5.42 -5.61 35.43
N LEU A 19 -5.66 -5.96 36.70
CA LEU A 19 -6.25 -7.23 37.08
C LEU A 19 -7.67 -7.38 36.49
N GLN A 20 -8.51 -6.36 36.65
CA GLN A 20 -9.85 -6.33 36.07
C GLN A 20 -9.82 -6.43 34.55
N LEU A 21 -8.87 -5.76 33.90
CA LEU A 21 -8.68 -5.82 32.46
C LEU A 21 -8.31 -7.23 32.00
N PHE A 22 -7.39 -7.90 32.70
CA PHE A 22 -7.00 -9.28 32.40
C PHE A 22 -8.17 -10.24 32.56
N GLN A 23 -8.95 -10.11 33.64
CA GLN A 23 -10.13 -10.93 33.87
C GLN A 23 -11.20 -10.72 32.79
N LYS A 24 -11.52 -9.46 32.47
CA LYS A 24 -12.50 -9.11 31.43
C LYS A 24 -12.10 -9.68 30.07
N LYS A 25 -10.82 -9.60 29.70
CA LYS A 25 -10.33 -10.16 28.42
C LYS A 25 -10.28 -11.69 28.45
N ALA A 26 -10.02 -12.30 29.60
CA ALA A 26 -9.99 -13.76 29.75
C ALA A 26 -11.38 -14.41 29.58
N GLN A 27 -12.47 -13.68 29.77
CA GLN A 27 -13.83 -14.16 29.51
C GLN A 27 -13.99 -14.72 28.09
N SER A 28 -13.34 -14.09 27.10
CA SER A 28 -13.33 -14.56 25.70
C SER A 28 -12.56 -15.88 25.50
N TYR A 29 -11.85 -16.34 26.52
CA TYR A 29 -11.08 -17.59 26.57
C TYR A 29 -11.65 -18.57 27.62
N GLY A 30 -12.93 -18.44 27.98
CA GLY A 30 -13.56 -19.27 29.00
C GLY A 30 -12.97 -19.04 30.39
N ASP A 31 -12.72 -17.78 30.72
CA ASP A 31 -12.09 -17.31 31.97
C ASP A 31 -10.66 -17.86 32.21
N ASN A 32 -10.02 -18.39 31.16
CA ASN A 32 -8.67 -18.90 31.25
C ASN A 32 -7.62 -17.81 30.93
N THR A 33 -7.24 -17.05 31.95
CA THR A 33 -6.22 -16.00 31.85
C THR A 33 -4.88 -16.53 31.32
N SER A 34 -4.51 -17.76 31.67
CA SER A 34 -3.26 -18.36 31.20
C SER A 34 -3.30 -18.68 29.68
N ALA A 35 -4.44 -19.12 29.16
CA ALA A 35 -4.63 -19.35 27.74
C ALA A 35 -4.61 -18.02 26.98
N MET A 36 -5.31 -17.01 27.48
CA MET A 36 -5.29 -15.65 26.93
C MET A 36 -3.87 -15.08 26.89
N ILE A 37 -3.10 -15.16 27.99
CA ILE A 37 -1.73 -14.63 28.05
C ILE A 37 -0.82 -15.35 27.05
N ARG A 38 -0.91 -16.69 26.94
CA ARG A 38 -0.11 -17.45 25.97
C ARG A 38 -0.47 -17.11 24.54
N ASP A 39 -1.76 -17.02 24.23
CA ASP A 39 -2.23 -16.64 22.89
C ASP A 39 -1.83 -15.20 22.57
N ALA A 40 -1.96 -14.29 23.53
CA ALA A 40 -1.48 -12.93 23.43
C ALA A 40 0.02 -12.90 23.14
N VAL A 41 0.88 -13.58 23.93
CA VAL A 41 2.33 -13.64 23.70
C VAL A 41 2.69 -14.28 22.35
N THR A 42 1.94 -15.29 21.92
CA THR A 42 2.12 -15.92 20.60
C THR A 42 1.78 -14.95 19.45
N ARG A 43 0.75 -14.13 19.64
CA ARG A 43 0.33 -13.09 18.68
C ARG A 43 1.13 -11.80 18.81
N PHE A 44 1.76 -11.56 19.96
CA PHE A 44 2.59 -10.42 20.30
C PHE A 44 4.00 -10.53 19.67
N ASP A 45 4.20 -11.45 18.72
CA ASP A 45 5.34 -11.39 17.79
C ASP A 45 5.20 -10.15 16.89
N ASP A 46 5.59 -9.03 17.50
CA ASP A 46 5.51 -7.65 17.06
C ASP A 46 6.29 -7.43 15.75
N LYS A 47 7.13 -8.37 15.33
CA LYS A 47 7.81 -8.33 14.02
C LYS A 47 6.83 -8.42 12.86
N ARG A 48 5.76 -9.20 12.99
CA ARG A 48 4.80 -9.37 11.89
C ARG A 48 3.90 -8.15 11.76
N THR A 49 3.44 -7.59 12.87
CA THR A 49 2.60 -6.39 12.88
C THR A 49 3.41 -5.14 12.53
N ARG A 50 4.57 -4.93 13.16
CA ARG A 50 5.48 -3.83 12.80
C ARG A 50 5.98 -3.95 11.37
N GLY A 51 6.37 -5.15 10.93
CA GLY A 51 6.78 -5.40 9.55
C GLY A 51 5.66 -5.18 8.54
N ARG A 52 4.40 -5.47 8.89
CA ARG A 52 3.24 -5.15 8.05
C ARG A 52 3.00 -3.64 7.98
N ILE A 53 3.09 -2.92 9.09
CA ILE A 53 2.98 -1.45 9.13
C ILE A 53 4.11 -0.79 8.32
N GLU A 54 5.35 -1.27 8.45
CA GLU A 54 6.51 -0.81 7.69
C GLU A 54 6.35 -1.09 6.19
N ALA A 55 5.88 -2.30 5.83
CA ALA A 55 5.58 -2.64 4.44
C ALA A 55 4.47 -1.75 3.86
N MET A 56 3.40 -1.47 4.62
CA MET A 56 2.32 -0.56 4.20
C MET A 56 2.84 0.87 4.02
N THR A 57 3.63 1.36 4.96
CA THR A 57 4.25 2.70 4.86
C THR A 57 5.17 2.81 3.64
N THR A 58 5.93 1.75 3.36
CA THR A 58 6.80 1.65 2.20
C THR A 58 6.00 1.64 0.89
N LEU A 59 4.92 0.86 0.83
CA LEU A 59 3.99 0.81 -0.31
C LEU A 59 3.34 2.17 -0.58
N LEU A 60 2.84 2.86 0.45
CA LEU A 60 2.27 4.20 0.34
C LEU A 60 3.30 5.20 -0.20
N THR A 61 4.56 5.11 0.27
CA THR A 61 5.65 5.96 -0.21
C THR A 61 5.94 5.73 -1.69
N PHE A 62 6.01 4.46 -2.13
CA PHE A 62 6.20 4.13 -3.55
C PHE A 62 5.02 4.60 -4.40
N TYR A 63 3.80 4.35 -3.97
CA TYR A 63 2.59 4.79 -4.66
C TYR A 63 2.61 6.31 -4.88
N ASN A 64 2.80 7.09 -3.81
CA ASN A 64 2.85 8.55 -3.89
C ASN A 64 3.95 9.05 -4.85
N LYS A 65 5.13 8.42 -4.80
CA LYS A 65 6.25 8.75 -5.70
C LYS A 65 5.88 8.49 -7.16
N TYR A 66 5.33 7.33 -7.48
CA TYR A 66 4.97 7.00 -8.86
C TYR A 66 3.79 7.83 -9.37
N GLN A 67 2.81 8.13 -8.53
CA GLN A 67 1.71 9.04 -8.87
C GLN A 67 2.23 10.44 -9.23
N GLN A 68 3.18 10.98 -8.45
CA GLN A 68 3.81 12.28 -8.74
C GLN A 68 4.62 12.24 -10.04
N GLN A 69 5.42 11.19 -10.26
CA GLN A 69 6.21 11.02 -11.49
C GLN A 69 5.31 10.91 -12.72
N LEU A 70 4.20 10.18 -12.63
CA LEU A 70 3.21 10.07 -13.72
C LEU A 70 2.53 11.41 -14.00
N SER A 71 2.20 12.18 -12.96
CA SER A 71 1.62 13.53 -13.12
C SER A 71 2.61 14.46 -13.84
N TRP A 72 3.87 14.46 -13.43
CA TRP A 72 4.93 15.24 -14.08
C TRP A 72 5.16 14.82 -15.53
N LEU A 73 5.25 13.51 -15.79
CA LEU A 73 5.40 12.97 -17.14
C LEU A 73 4.21 13.34 -18.03
N GLY A 74 2.99 13.28 -17.50
CA GLY A 74 1.77 13.70 -18.20
C GLY A 74 1.78 15.19 -18.55
N GLY A 75 2.23 16.05 -17.62
CA GLY A 75 2.40 17.48 -17.86
C GLY A 75 3.39 17.77 -18.99
N ASN A 76 4.58 17.15 -18.96
CA ASN A 76 5.58 17.28 -20.02
C ASN A 76 5.06 16.78 -21.37
N PHE A 77 4.39 15.63 -21.36
CA PHE A 77 3.83 15.05 -22.58
C PHE A 77 2.79 15.97 -23.21
N ASN A 78 1.92 16.56 -22.39
CA ASN A 78 0.94 17.54 -22.87
C ASN A 78 1.60 18.76 -23.51
N GLN A 79 2.68 19.28 -22.91
CA GLN A 79 3.45 20.39 -23.48
C GLN A 79 4.10 20.04 -24.82
N VAL A 80 4.75 18.87 -24.91
CA VAL A 80 5.37 18.41 -26.16
C VAL A 80 4.32 18.22 -27.26
N MET A 81 3.17 17.64 -26.93
CA MET A 81 2.07 17.46 -27.88
C MET A 81 1.46 18.79 -28.33
N HIS A 82 1.29 19.75 -27.41
CA HIS A 82 0.85 21.10 -27.74
C HIS A 82 1.83 21.76 -28.71
N ARG A 83 3.13 21.66 -28.44
CA ARG A 83 4.17 22.22 -29.30
C ARG A 83 4.21 21.55 -30.68
N ALA A 84 4.09 20.23 -30.73
CA ALA A 84 4.02 19.50 -31.99
C ALA A 84 2.80 19.90 -32.82
N ASN A 85 1.66 20.15 -32.17
CA ASN A 85 0.45 20.65 -32.82
C ASN A 85 0.64 22.06 -33.38
N GLU A 86 1.20 23.00 -32.61
CA GLU A 86 1.54 24.34 -33.09
C GLU A 86 2.46 24.31 -34.32
N LEU A 87 3.52 23.51 -34.26
CA LEU A 87 4.45 23.37 -35.37
C LEU A 87 3.77 22.79 -36.62
N ALA A 88 2.79 21.90 -36.44
CA ALA A 88 2.02 21.36 -37.54
C ALA A 88 1.08 22.39 -38.17
N ILE A 89 0.50 23.30 -37.36
CA ILE A 89 -0.35 24.40 -37.85
C ILE A 89 0.48 25.42 -38.62
N ASP A 90 1.68 25.76 -38.12
CA ASP A 90 2.65 26.65 -38.73
C ASP A 90 3.36 26.06 -39.98
N ASP A 91 2.98 24.85 -40.41
CA ASP A 91 3.62 24.05 -41.47
C ASP A 91 5.15 23.82 -41.27
N LYS A 92 5.67 24.05 -40.05
CA LYS A 92 7.05 23.72 -39.63
C LYS A 92 7.23 22.23 -39.32
N LEU A 93 6.12 21.53 -39.11
CA LEU A 93 6.04 20.08 -39.02
C LEU A 93 5.00 19.59 -40.02
N SER A 94 5.35 18.57 -40.80
CA SER A 94 4.40 18.01 -41.76
C SER A 94 3.15 17.50 -41.04
N LYS A 95 1.97 18.02 -41.41
CA LYS A 95 0.67 17.54 -40.90
C LYS A 95 0.50 16.04 -41.14
N ASN A 96 0.96 15.52 -42.28
CA ASN A 96 0.90 14.09 -42.57
C ASN A 96 1.77 13.28 -41.61
N TYR A 97 2.99 13.75 -41.31
CA TYR A 97 3.87 13.08 -40.35
C TYR A 97 3.29 13.14 -38.92
N PHE A 98 2.75 14.29 -38.51
CA PHE A 98 2.10 14.46 -37.21
C PHE A 98 0.96 13.46 -37.01
N HIS A 99 0.04 13.36 -37.98
CA HIS A 99 -1.13 12.48 -37.86
C HIS A 99 -0.82 11.00 -38.06
N LYS A 100 0.13 10.64 -38.94
CA LYS A 100 0.40 9.24 -39.30
C LYS A 100 1.50 8.58 -38.46
N VAL A 101 2.37 9.37 -37.82
CA VAL A 101 3.50 8.85 -37.04
C VAL A 101 3.41 9.28 -35.59
N ILE A 102 3.40 10.59 -35.31
CA ILE A 102 3.46 11.08 -33.93
C ILE A 102 2.19 10.73 -33.16
N MET A 103 1.01 10.93 -33.76
CA MET A 103 -0.24 10.72 -33.04
C MET A 103 -0.50 9.27 -32.63
N PRO A 104 -0.32 8.27 -33.50
CA PRO A 104 -0.47 6.86 -33.11
C PRO A 104 0.46 6.46 -31.96
N GLU A 105 1.73 6.86 -32.01
CA GLU A 105 2.70 6.56 -30.95
C GLU A 105 2.34 7.25 -29.63
N ALA A 106 1.93 8.51 -29.71
CA ALA A 106 1.46 9.28 -28.57
C ALA A 106 0.22 8.64 -27.92
N GLN A 107 -0.74 8.17 -28.73
CA GLN A 107 -1.93 7.46 -28.23
C GLN A 107 -1.56 6.13 -27.58
N ALA A 108 -0.63 5.37 -28.16
CA ALA A 108 -0.14 4.12 -27.59
C ALA A 108 0.52 4.37 -26.22
N ALA A 109 1.39 5.36 -26.12
CA ALA A 109 2.03 5.76 -24.87
C ALA A 109 1.00 6.18 -23.80
N VAL A 110 0.03 7.03 -24.16
CA VAL A 110 -1.05 7.46 -23.25
C VAL A 110 -1.89 6.27 -22.77
N LYS A 111 -2.17 5.30 -23.64
CA LYS A 111 -2.92 4.10 -23.26
C LYS A 111 -2.17 3.29 -22.20
N VAL A 112 -0.86 3.10 -22.36
CA VAL A 112 -0.01 2.40 -21.37
C VAL A 112 0.02 3.15 -20.04
N ILE A 113 0.26 4.47 -20.06
CA ILE A 113 0.30 5.30 -18.85
C ILE A 113 -1.05 5.26 -18.11
N ARG A 114 -2.17 5.34 -18.83
CA ARG A 114 -3.51 5.23 -18.21
C ARG A 114 -3.74 3.85 -17.57
N GLY A 115 -3.24 2.78 -18.18
CA GLY A 115 -3.26 1.44 -17.59
C GLY A 115 -2.52 1.38 -16.26
N ILE A 116 -1.27 1.86 -16.24
CA ILE A 116 -0.45 1.92 -15.02
C ILE A 116 -1.13 2.76 -13.93
N LYS A 117 -1.70 3.91 -14.30
CA LYS A 117 -2.43 4.76 -13.35
C LYS A 117 -3.64 4.04 -12.76
N ALA A 118 -4.42 3.34 -13.58
CA ALA A 118 -5.59 2.61 -13.11
C ALA A 118 -5.22 1.47 -12.14
N GLU A 119 -4.13 0.75 -12.41
CA GLU A 119 -3.61 -0.27 -11.50
C GLU A 119 -3.13 0.34 -10.17
N LEU A 120 -2.43 1.48 -10.22
CA LEU A 120 -2.02 2.22 -9.03
C LEU A 120 -3.24 2.70 -8.20
N ASP A 121 -4.25 3.30 -8.85
CA ASP A 121 -5.48 3.76 -8.20
C ASP A 121 -6.23 2.57 -7.53
N ALA A 122 -6.24 1.40 -8.16
CA ALA A 122 -6.85 0.19 -7.60
C ALA A 122 -6.10 -0.31 -6.35
N ILE A 123 -4.76 -0.29 -6.38
CA ILE A 123 -3.95 -0.61 -5.19
C ILE A 123 -4.24 0.37 -4.05
N HIS A 124 -4.35 1.66 -4.36
CA HIS A 124 -4.66 2.70 -3.37
C HIS A 124 -6.03 2.48 -2.71
N GLY A 125 -7.08 2.22 -3.51
CA GLY A 125 -8.42 1.94 -2.97
C GLY A 125 -8.45 0.70 -2.06
N ASN A 126 -7.67 -0.34 -2.37
CA ASN A 126 -7.54 -1.51 -1.51
C ASN A 126 -6.82 -1.20 -0.19
N ILE A 127 -5.83 -0.30 -0.21
CA ILE A 127 -5.10 0.10 1.01
C ILE A 127 -5.96 0.96 1.92
N GLU A 128 -6.82 1.84 1.39
CA GLU A 128 -7.71 2.70 2.19
C GLU A 128 -8.86 1.93 2.87
N GLN A 129 -9.23 0.76 2.36
CA GLN A 129 -10.31 -0.07 2.89
C GLN A 129 -9.86 -1.08 3.96
N MET A 130 -8.55 -1.21 4.21
CA MET A 130 -7.95 -2.16 5.18
C MET A 130 -7.74 -1.54 6.56
#